data_AF-A0AAU7YA32-F1
#
_entry.id   AF-A0AAU7YA32-F1
#
_cell.length_a   1.000
_cell.length_b   1.000
_cell.length_c   1.000
_cell.angle_alpha   90.00
_cell.angle_beta   90.00
_cell.angle_gamma   90.00
#
_symmetry.space_group_name_H-M   'P 1'
#
loop_
_entity.id
_entity.type
_entity.pdbx_description
1 polymer ?
#
loop_
_entity_poly.entity_id
_entity_poly.type
_entity_poly.pdbx_seq_one_letter_code
_entity_poly.pdbx_strand_id
1 'polypeptide(L)'
;MILTIDFPQDLRTEAMLQHVRIPCLCKVAADFAIAFAVTVPPSEGLVSGWDRRELELRAVAGAGGEYTHYSQGLITLEMIGERTYRIVDLEMFYTRFGWCAVIRDGKYAEPGAFWDEDGSGL
;
A
#
# COMPACT_ATOMS: atom_id res chain seq x y z
N MET A 1 -3.07 2.12 10.54
CA MET A 1 -3.61 1.01 9.73
C MET A 1 -2.87 -0.27 10.04
N ILE A 2 -3.54 -1.41 9.95
CA ILE A 2 -3.01 -2.71 10.35
C ILE A 2 -3.18 -3.71 9.21
N LEU A 3 -2.11 -4.37 8.82
CA LEU A 3 -2.09 -5.48 7.87
C LEU A 3 -2.18 -6.80 8.63
N THR A 4 -3.18 -7.62 8.31
CA THR A 4 -3.29 -9.01 8.77
C THR A 4 -2.88 -9.94 7.64
N ILE A 5 -1.81 -10.71 7.83
CA ILE A 5 -1.19 -11.52 6.77
C ILE A 5 -0.49 -12.77 7.32
N ASP A 6 -0.55 -13.85 6.55
CA ASP A 6 0.27 -15.03 6.73
C ASP A 6 1.55 -14.97 5.92
N PHE A 7 2.67 -14.84 6.62
CA PHE A 7 3.99 -14.96 6.05
C PHE A 7 4.54 -16.38 6.26
N PRO A 8 5.18 -16.99 5.25
CA PRO A 8 5.93 -18.23 5.43
C PRO A 8 6.96 -18.07 6.55
N GLN A 9 7.04 -19.06 7.43
CA GLN A 9 8.03 -19.11 8.51
C GLN A 9 9.36 -19.62 7.95
N ASP A 10 10.06 -18.73 7.25
CA ASP A 10 11.39 -19.00 6.70
C ASP A 10 12.35 -17.79 6.86
N LEU A 11 13.65 -18.07 6.83
CA LEU A 11 14.70 -17.06 7.02
C LEU A 11 14.66 -15.93 5.98
N ARG A 12 14.16 -16.20 4.78
CA ARG A 12 14.06 -15.19 3.71
C ARG A 12 12.98 -14.17 4.05
N THR A 13 11.85 -14.64 4.56
CA THR A 13 10.72 -13.81 4.95
C THR A 13 11.06 -13.02 6.21
N GLU A 14 11.76 -13.64 7.16
CA GLU A 14 12.31 -12.94 8.32
C GLU A 14 13.28 -11.82 7.90
N ALA A 15 14.22 -12.09 6.98
CA ALA A 15 15.14 -11.09 6.47
C ALA A 15 14.42 -9.96 5.72
N MET A 16 13.40 -10.28 4.89
CA MET A 16 12.58 -9.28 4.20
C MET A 16 11.91 -8.32 5.19
N LEU A 17 11.32 -8.85 6.28
CA LEU A 17 10.59 -8.06 7.28
C LEU A 17 11.49 -7.11 8.10
N GLN A 18 12.81 -7.27 8.04
CA GLN A 18 13.77 -6.35 8.67
C GLN A 18 14.06 -5.10 7.83
N HIS A 19 13.62 -5.06 6.58
CA HIS A 19 13.89 -3.96 5.67
C HIS A 19 12.75 -2.94 5.62
N VAL A 20 13.10 -1.69 5.34
CA VAL A 20 12.15 -0.65 4.93
C VAL A 20 11.89 -0.74 3.44
N ARG A 21 10.74 -0.21 2.98
CA ARG A 21 10.37 -0.16 1.55
C ARG A 21 10.37 -1.54 0.88
N ILE A 22 9.76 -2.52 1.52
CA ILE A 22 9.55 -3.87 0.99
C ILE A 22 8.65 -3.78 -0.25
N PRO A 23 8.99 -4.44 -1.37
CA PRO A 23 8.12 -4.45 -2.55
C PRO A 23 6.82 -5.21 -2.27
N CYS A 24 5.69 -4.59 -2.61
CA CYS A 24 4.38 -5.20 -2.51
C CYS A 24 3.49 -4.80 -3.70
N LEU A 25 2.34 -5.46 -3.80
CA LEU A 25 1.28 -5.09 -4.73
C LEU A 25 0.05 -4.69 -3.93
N CYS A 26 -0.40 -3.45 -4.11
CA CYS A 26 -1.60 -2.92 -3.49
C CYS A 26 -2.80 -3.17 -4.41
N LYS A 27 -3.85 -3.77 -3.85
CA LYS A 27 -5.08 -4.12 -4.55
C LYS A 27 -6.26 -3.58 -3.75
N VAL A 28 -6.94 -2.57 -4.30
CA VAL A 28 -8.04 -1.88 -3.63
C VAL A 28 -9.29 -2.10 -4.44
N ALA A 29 -10.27 -2.74 -3.81
CA ALA A 29 -11.65 -2.85 -4.27
C ALA A 29 -12.52 -2.60 -3.04
N ALA A 30 -13.57 -3.41 -2.80
CA ALA A 30 -14.32 -3.39 -1.54
C ALA A 30 -13.38 -3.47 -0.31
N ASP A 31 -12.36 -4.32 -0.41
CA ASP A 31 -11.29 -4.45 0.56
C ASP A 31 -9.98 -3.84 0.06
N PHE A 32 -9.06 -3.59 0.99
CA PHE A 32 -7.68 -3.23 0.67
C PHE A 32 -6.77 -4.41 0.99
N ALA A 33 -6.32 -5.10 -0.05
CA ALA A 33 -5.37 -6.21 0.05
C ALA A 33 -3.95 -5.78 -0.35
N ILE A 34 -2.96 -6.39 0.29
CA ILE A 34 -1.54 -6.23 -0.02
C ILE A 34 -0.93 -7.61 -0.24
N ALA A 35 -0.28 -7.79 -1.39
CA ALA A 35 0.37 -9.03 -1.77
C ALA A 35 1.89 -8.87 -1.86
N PHE A 36 2.62 -9.93 -1.53
CA PHE A 36 4.07 -10.03 -1.55
C PHE A 36 4.47 -11.21 -2.43
N ALA A 37 4.90 -10.93 -3.65
CA ALA A 37 5.37 -11.98 -4.58
C ALA A 37 6.78 -12.50 -4.24
N VAL A 38 7.51 -11.78 -3.38
CA VAL A 38 8.87 -12.14 -2.95
C VAL A 38 8.90 -13.27 -1.92
N THR A 39 7.76 -13.57 -1.28
CA THR A 39 7.62 -14.73 -0.40
C THR A 39 7.32 -15.99 -1.23
N VAL A 40 7.70 -17.16 -0.71
CA VAL A 40 7.41 -18.46 -1.36
C VAL A 40 6.82 -19.41 -0.32
N PRO A 41 5.53 -19.77 -0.41
CA PRO A 41 4.56 -19.28 -1.41
C PRO A 41 4.28 -17.76 -1.29
N PRO A 42 3.78 -17.11 -2.35
CA PRO A 42 3.35 -15.72 -2.29
C PRO A 42 2.33 -15.49 -1.19
N SER A 43 2.48 -14.38 -0.48
CA SER A 43 1.62 -14.02 0.66
C SER A 43 0.68 -12.89 0.29
N GLU A 44 -0.52 -12.92 0.87
CA GLU A 44 -1.52 -11.87 0.73
C GLU A 44 -2.24 -11.65 2.05
N GLY A 45 -2.50 -10.39 2.36
CA GLY A 45 -3.20 -9.99 3.56
C GLY A 45 -4.13 -8.82 3.34
N LEU A 46 -4.96 -8.55 4.35
CA LEU A 46 -5.96 -7.48 4.34
C LEU A 46 -5.57 -6.35 5.28
N VAL A 47 -5.79 -5.13 4.83
CA VAL A 47 -5.59 -3.92 5.61
C VAL A 47 -6.89 -3.56 6.32
N SER A 48 -6.80 -3.27 7.61
CA SER A 48 -7.88 -2.78 8.45
C SER A 48 -7.60 -1.37 8.97
N GLY A 49 -8.68 -0.65 9.31
CA GLY A 49 -8.62 0.74 9.77
C GLY A 49 -8.21 1.73 8.67
N TRP A 50 -8.47 1.39 7.40
CA TRP A 50 -8.35 2.30 6.28
C TRP A 50 -9.73 2.88 5.94
N ASP A 51 -9.75 4.11 5.46
CA ASP A 51 -10.89 4.81 4.88
C ASP A 51 -10.63 4.99 3.37
N ARG A 52 -11.63 4.64 2.55
CA ARG A 52 -11.52 4.74 1.09
C ARG A 52 -11.38 6.19 0.61
N ARG A 53 -12.11 7.13 1.20
CA ARG A 53 -12.07 8.53 0.79
C ARG A 53 -10.70 9.13 1.08
N GLU A 54 -10.13 8.82 2.24
CA GLU A 54 -8.76 9.24 2.57
C GLU A 54 -7.72 8.65 1.62
N LEU A 55 -7.90 7.40 1.20
CA LEU A 55 -7.03 6.76 0.22
C LEU A 55 -7.11 7.47 -1.14
N GLU A 56 -8.30 7.76 -1.65
CA GLU A 56 -8.53 8.38 -2.97
C GLU A 56 -7.98 9.81 -3.09
N LEU A 57 -7.74 10.50 -1.97
CA LEU A 57 -7.01 11.77 -1.94
C LEU A 57 -5.50 11.61 -2.22
N ARG A 58 -4.97 10.40 -2.11
CA ARG A 58 -3.53 10.06 -2.15
C ARG A 58 -3.18 9.04 -3.24
N ALA A 59 -4.21 8.39 -3.78
CA ALA A 59 -4.14 7.29 -4.70
C ALA A 59 -5.09 7.60 -5.86
N VAL A 60 -4.55 7.72 -7.07
CA VAL A 60 -5.38 7.98 -8.26
C VAL A 60 -6.07 6.68 -8.65
N ALA A 61 -7.40 6.67 -8.58
CA ALA A 61 -8.19 5.53 -9.04
C ALA A 61 -7.93 5.28 -10.54
N GLY A 62 -7.69 4.02 -10.90
CA GLY A 62 -7.59 3.61 -12.29
C GLY A 62 -8.95 3.58 -12.98
N ALA A 63 -8.96 3.70 -14.31
CA ALA A 63 -10.17 3.55 -15.10
C ALA A 63 -10.42 2.07 -15.46
N GLY A 64 -11.23 1.38 -14.63
CA GLY A 64 -11.86 0.09 -14.98
C GLY A 64 -11.06 -1.17 -14.62
N GLY A 65 -11.77 -2.18 -14.09
CA GLY A 65 -11.23 -3.48 -13.66
C GLY A 65 -11.93 -4.01 -12.41
N GLU A 66 -11.47 -5.16 -11.88
CA GLU A 66 -11.94 -5.70 -10.59
C GLU A 66 -11.55 -4.79 -9.41
N TYR A 67 -10.45 -4.05 -9.55
CA TYR A 67 -9.88 -3.19 -8.53
C TYR A 67 -9.94 -1.72 -8.95
N THR A 68 -10.32 -0.83 -8.02
CA THR A 68 -10.21 0.62 -8.20
C THR A 68 -8.75 1.08 -8.19
N HIS A 69 -7.89 0.34 -7.49
CA HIS A 69 -6.44 0.56 -7.52
C HIS A 69 -5.72 -0.79 -7.59
N TYR A 70 -4.82 -0.92 -8.56
CA TYR A 70 -3.94 -2.06 -8.71
C TYR A 70 -2.54 -1.52 -9.04
N SER A 71 -1.69 -1.38 -8.03
CA SER A 71 -0.41 -0.68 -8.18
C SER A 71 0.71 -1.36 -7.43
N GLN A 72 1.91 -1.30 -8.00
CA GLN A 72 3.13 -1.62 -7.26
C GLN A 72 3.27 -0.68 -6.06
N GLY A 73 3.77 -1.21 -4.96
CA GLY A 73 3.91 -0.50 -3.70
C GLY A 73 5.25 -0.76 -3.04
N LEU A 74 5.64 0.16 -2.16
CA LEU A 74 6.76 0.01 -1.25
C LEU A 74 6.25 0.22 0.17
N ILE A 75 6.34 -0.81 1.00
CA ILE A 75 5.75 -0.84 2.33
C ILE A 75 6.81 -1.06 3.41
N THR A 76 6.67 -0.37 4.53
CA THR A 76 7.44 -0.63 5.75
C THR A 76 6.49 -1.17 6.81
N LEU A 77 6.83 -2.31 7.40
CA LEU A 77 6.02 -3.02 8.38
C LEU A 77 6.71 -3.07 9.74
N GLU A 78 5.91 -2.99 10.80
CA GLU A 78 6.34 -3.25 12.18
C GLU A 78 5.43 -4.32 12.76
N MET A 79 6.01 -5.42 13.26
CA MET A 79 5.23 -6.49 13.89
C MET A 79 4.63 -6.00 15.21
N ILE A 80 3.32 -6.16 15.37
CA ILE A 80 2.60 -5.72 16.58
C ILE A 80 1.82 -6.86 17.26
N GLY A 81 1.77 -8.03 16.64
CA GLY A 81 1.13 -9.22 17.17
C GLY A 81 1.29 -10.41 16.24
N GLU A 82 0.63 -11.51 16.57
CA GLU A 82 0.61 -12.68 15.70
C GLU A 82 -0.06 -12.32 14.38
N ARG A 83 0.65 -12.54 13.26
CA ARG A 83 0.16 -12.31 11.89
C ARG A 83 -0.35 -10.88 11.63
N THR A 84 0.02 -9.92 12.48
CA THR A 84 -0.50 -8.55 12.46
C THR A 84 0.64 -7.56 12.51
N TYR A 85 0.60 -6.62 11.55
CA TYR A 85 1.67 -5.67 11.30
C TYR A 85 1.08 -4.27 11.21
N ARG A 86 1.70 -3.30 11.89
CA ARG A 86 1.45 -1.89 11.64
C ARG A 86 2.10 -1.52 10.31
N ILE A 87 1.32 -0.88 9.44
CA ILE A 87 1.86 -0.24 8.24
C ILE A 87 2.47 1.09 8.67
N VAL A 88 3.79 1.19 8.68
CA VAL A 88 4.52 2.41 9.08
C VAL A 88 4.56 3.39 7.91
N ASP A 89 5.01 2.92 6.75
CA ASP A 89 5.03 3.69 5.51
C ASP A 89 4.42 2.87 4.37
N LEU A 90 3.76 3.56 3.45
CA LEU A 90 3.31 2.98 2.19
C LEU A 90 3.41 4.02 1.07
N GLU A 91 4.06 3.64 -0.02
CA GLU A 91 4.02 4.34 -1.30
C GLU A 91 3.35 3.47 -2.36
N MET A 92 2.57 4.08 -3.25
CA MET A 92 1.98 3.41 -4.42
C MET A 92 2.51 4.07 -5.70
N PHE A 93 2.89 3.27 -6.68
CA PHE A 93 3.43 3.75 -7.95
C PHE A 93 2.33 3.99 -8.98
N TYR A 94 2.35 5.19 -9.57
CA TYR A 94 1.48 5.58 -10.68
C TYR A 94 2.33 6.07 -11.85
N THR A 95 2.02 5.62 -13.06
CA THR A 95 2.82 5.94 -14.26
C THR A 95 2.96 7.43 -14.54
N ARG A 96 1.97 8.24 -14.15
CA ARG A 96 1.98 9.71 -14.33
C ARG A 96 2.64 10.49 -13.20
N PHE A 97 2.70 9.92 -11.99
CA PHE A 97 3.07 10.65 -10.77
C PHE A 97 4.26 10.04 -10.03
N GLY A 98 4.74 8.87 -10.45
CA GLY A 98 5.80 8.14 -9.76
C GLY A 98 5.30 7.52 -8.46
N TRP A 99 6.16 7.52 -7.44
CA TRP A 99 5.84 7.00 -6.11
C TRP A 99 5.07 8.04 -5.30
N CYS A 100 3.82 7.74 -5.01
CA CYS A 100 2.94 8.59 -4.22
C CYS A 100 2.86 8.07 -2.80
N ALA A 101 3.16 8.94 -1.82
CA ALA A 101 3.03 8.59 -0.41
C ALA A 101 1.56 8.44 -0.04
N VAL A 102 1.21 7.27 0.50
CA VAL A 102 -0.14 6.96 0.97
C VAL A 102 -0.15 7.02 2.48
N ILE A 103 0.76 6.26 3.12
CA ILE A 103 0.93 6.23 4.57
C ILE A 103 2.33 6.73 4.95
N ARG A 104 2.41 7.56 5.98
CA ARG A 104 3.64 8.05 6.62
C ARG A 104 3.49 7.99 8.13
N ASP A 105 4.49 7.44 8.82
CA ASP A 105 4.51 7.31 10.28
C ASP A 105 3.22 6.71 10.86
N GLY A 106 2.65 5.71 10.18
CA GLY A 106 1.44 5.00 10.57
C GLY A 106 0.11 5.72 10.30
N LYS A 107 0.15 6.92 9.70
CA LYS A 107 -1.02 7.76 9.38
C LYS A 107 -1.11 8.02 7.89
N TYR A 108 -2.26 8.45 7.41
CA TYR A 108 -2.37 8.98 6.06
C TYR A 108 -1.36 10.12 5.86
N ALA A 109 -0.66 10.11 4.72
CA ALA A 109 0.24 11.18 4.32
C ALA A 109 -0.53 12.49 4.07
N GLU A 110 0.10 13.55 3.57
CA GLU A 110 -0.67 14.66 3.01
C GLU A 110 -1.37 14.23 1.70
N PRO A 111 -2.56 14.76 1.37
CA PRO A 111 -3.18 14.56 0.06
C PRO A 111 -2.21 14.90 -1.08
N GLY A 112 -2.25 14.14 -2.17
CA GLY A 112 -1.42 14.44 -3.34
C GLY A 112 -2.05 15.51 -4.21
N ALA A 113 -1.21 16.31 -4.87
CA ALA A 113 -1.61 17.29 -5.89
C ALA A 113 -1.99 16.61 -7.23
N PHE A 114 -2.89 15.62 -7.18
CA PHE A 114 -3.38 14.93 -8.37
C PHE A 114 -4.48 15.70 -9.09
N TRP A 115 -5.13 16.60 -8.34
CA TRP A 115 -6.37 17.28 -8.72
C TRP A 115 -6.19 18.79 -8.79
N ASP A 116 -4.98 19.28 -9.08
CA ASP A 116 -4.81 20.69 -9.40
C ASP A 116 -5.67 21.00 -10.62
N GLU A 117 -6.67 21.85 -10.37
CA GLU A 117 -7.71 22.27 -11.28
C GLU A 117 -7.10 22.77 -12.59
N ASP A 118 -7.67 22.33 -13.71
CA ASP A 118 -7.60 23.05 -14.98
C ASP A 118 -7.99 24.52 -14.73
N GLY A 119 -6.99 25.36 -14.53
CA GLY A 119 -7.17 26.68 -13.95
C GLY A 119 -6.00 27.63 -14.21
N SER A 120 -5.34 27.57 -15.37
CA SER A 120 -4.80 28.76 -16.06
C SER A 120 -4.05 28.43 -17.35
N GLY A 121 -4.63 28.84 -18.47
CA GLY A 121 -3.97 29.56 -19.56
C GLY A 121 -2.74 28.96 -20.23
N LEU A 122 -2.97 28.32 -21.37
CA LEU A 122 -2.20 28.59 -22.59
C LEU A 122 -3.16 29.12 -23.67
#